data_AF-A0A814C7U0-F1
#
_entry.id   AF-A0A814C7U0-F1
#
_cell.length_a   1.000
_cell.length_b   1.000
_cell.length_c   1.000
_cell.angle_alpha   90.00
_cell.angle_beta   90.00
_cell.angle_gamma   90.00
#
_symmetry.space_group_name_H-M   'P 1'
#
loop_
_entity.id
_entity.type
_entity.pdbx_description
1 polymer ?
#
loop_
_entity_poly.entity_id
_entity_poly.type
_entity_poly.pdbx_seq_one_letter_code
_entity_poly.pdbx_strand_id
1 'polypeptide(L)'
;MKRNYELHVFKILSLAEDIRKKRARQDSYHRINSDEIYQSFFQTHTCYDVMPKSGKVLLLDTKLSIRKAFFSLVYNNVRAALVWHAATSSTIGLLTISDFINLLIKFYDAKCKSMETLETFSILEWKEELQQDQSATKIIHLSPEDSLYKAILTIINRKVHRIPIIDPVTKDYCYLITHKRILKFLYLYIYDLPQPTFIHKTLDELKIGTYDGLIMFCLVSLT
;
A
#
# COMPACT_ATOMS: atom_id res chain seq x y z
N MET A 1 34.33 26.67 -11.14
CA MET A 1 34.79 25.29 -11.41
C MET A 1 34.89 24.39 -10.17
N LYS A 2 35.38 24.84 -9.00
CA LYS A 2 35.56 23.96 -7.81
C LYS A 2 34.28 23.31 -7.22
N ARG A 3 33.14 24.00 -7.17
CA ARG A 3 31.87 23.45 -6.61
C ARG A 3 31.31 22.23 -7.36
N ASN A 4 31.56 22.10 -8.67
CA ASN A 4 31.05 20.95 -9.44
C ASN A 4 31.83 19.67 -9.17
N TYR A 5 33.12 19.77 -8.80
CA TYR A 5 33.93 18.61 -8.43
C TYR A 5 33.54 18.07 -7.05
N GLU A 6 33.28 18.95 -6.07
CA GLU A 6 32.82 18.52 -4.74
C GLU A 6 31.47 17.81 -4.77
N LEU A 7 30.52 18.31 -5.58
CA LEU A 7 29.24 17.65 -5.82
C LEU A 7 29.38 16.28 -6.52
N HIS A 8 30.34 16.16 -7.43
CA HIS A 8 30.65 14.88 -8.09
C HIS A 8 31.31 13.89 -7.13
N VAL A 9 32.27 14.34 -6.33
CA VAL A 9 32.93 13.52 -5.31
C VAL A 9 31.93 13.03 -4.26
N PHE A 10 31.02 13.89 -3.81
CA PHE A 10 29.97 13.51 -2.86
C PHE A 10 29.03 12.43 -3.41
N LYS A 11 28.60 12.55 -4.68
CA LYS A 11 27.80 11.52 -5.36
C LYS A 11 28.54 10.19 -5.52
N ILE A 12 29.84 10.23 -5.81
CA ILE A 12 30.66 9.02 -5.96
C ILE A 12 30.83 8.32 -4.61
N LEU A 13 31.07 9.08 -3.53
CA LEU A 13 31.21 8.54 -2.18
C LEU A 13 29.90 7.93 -1.69
N SER A 14 28.75 8.60 -1.88
CA SER A 14 27.45 8.04 -1.49
C SER A 14 27.13 6.76 -2.27
N LEU A 15 27.43 6.73 -3.57
CA LEU A 15 27.24 5.53 -4.39
C LEU A 15 28.17 4.39 -3.95
N ALA A 16 29.42 4.69 -3.60
CA ALA A 16 30.37 3.70 -3.12
C ALA A 16 29.96 3.12 -1.75
N GLU A 17 29.39 3.94 -0.87
CA GLU A 17 28.80 3.48 0.40
C GLU A 17 27.57 2.58 0.18
N ASP A 18 26.69 2.95 -0.75
CA ASP A 18 25.53 2.12 -1.11
C ASP A 18 25.96 0.77 -1.69
N ILE A 19 26.98 0.75 -2.56
CA ILE A 19 27.56 -0.49 -3.12
C ILE A 19 28.18 -1.34 -2.00
N ARG A 20 28.94 -0.74 -1.07
CA ARG A 20 29.52 -1.45 0.08
C ARG A 20 28.44 -2.06 0.97
N LYS A 21 27.39 -1.31 1.30
CA LYS A 21 26.25 -1.81 2.09
C LYS A 21 25.53 -2.94 1.36
N LYS A 22 25.31 -2.81 0.04
CA LYS A 22 24.68 -3.85 -0.78
C LYS A 22 25.50 -5.16 -0.74
N ARG A 23 26.82 -5.07 -0.88
CA ARG A 23 27.73 -6.23 -0.86
C ARG A 23 27.75 -6.93 0.50
N ALA A 24 27.87 -6.18 1.59
CA ALA A 24 27.85 -6.74 2.95
C ALA A 24 26.53 -7.45 3.30
N ARG A 25 25.39 -6.93 2.81
CA ARG A 25 24.08 -7.59 2.96
C ARG A 25 24.04 -8.91 2.20
N GLN A 26 24.60 -8.94 0.99
CA GLN A 26 24.59 -10.14 0.14
C GLN A 26 25.37 -11.30 0.76
N ASP A 27 26.53 -11.02 1.36
CA ASP A 27 27.32 -12.00 2.11
C ASP A 27 26.60 -12.54 3.35
N SER A 28 25.70 -11.73 3.93
CA SER A 28 24.91 -12.11 5.10
C SER A 28 23.80 -13.11 4.73
N TYR A 29 23.15 -12.94 3.57
CA TYR A 29 22.07 -13.84 3.12
C TYR A 29 22.56 -15.25 2.77
N HIS A 30 23.84 -15.41 2.38
CA HIS A 30 24.41 -16.72 2.05
C HIS A 30 24.57 -17.64 3.28
N ARG A 31 24.49 -17.10 4.49
CA ARG A 31 24.61 -17.84 5.75
C ARG A 31 23.26 -18.28 6.33
N ILE A 32 22.15 -17.87 5.72
CA ILE A 32 20.79 -18.06 6.23
C ILE A 32 20.17 -19.29 5.59
N ASN A 33 19.32 -20.00 6.33
CA ASN A 33 18.56 -21.12 5.80
C ASN A 33 17.77 -20.71 4.55
N SER A 34 17.82 -21.53 3.51
CA SER A 34 17.25 -21.24 2.20
C SER A 34 15.77 -20.83 2.24
N ASP A 35 14.98 -21.43 3.13
CA ASP A 35 13.54 -21.18 3.22
C ASP A 35 13.18 -19.88 3.98
N GLU A 36 14.12 -19.31 4.74
CA GLU A 36 13.90 -18.07 5.53
C GLU A 36 14.50 -16.81 4.87
N ILE A 37 15.11 -16.97 3.69
CA ILE A 37 15.80 -15.89 2.98
C ILE A 37 14.88 -14.69 2.75
N TYR A 38 13.66 -14.92 2.27
CA TYR A 38 12.72 -13.83 1.99
C TYR A 38 12.27 -13.12 3.26
N GLN A 39 12.09 -13.86 4.37
CA GLN A 39 11.76 -13.26 5.65
C GLN A 39 12.90 -12.35 6.14
N SER A 40 14.14 -12.85 6.13
CA SER A 40 15.32 -12.06 6.50
C SER A 40 15.50 -10.84 5.59
N PHE A 41 15.26 -11.00 4.29
CA PHE A 41 15.28 -9.91 3.32
C PHE A 41 14.30 -8.80 3.71
N PHE A 42 13.04 -9.13 4.02
CA PHE A 42 12.05 -8.12 4.43
C PHE A 42 12.30 -7.54 5.82
N GLN A 43 13.00 -8.25 6.71
CA GLN A 43 13.42 -7.71 8.01
C GLN A 43 14.54 -6.68 7.88
N THR A 44 15.45 -6.89 6.91
CA THR A 44 16.62 -6.03 6.69
C THR A 44 16.27 -4.75 5.92
N HIS A 45 15.22 -4.78 5.10
CA HIS A 45 14.77 -3.63 4.31
C HIS A 45 13.66 -2.84 5.01
N THR A 46 13.67 -1.53 4.80
CA THR A 46 12.75 -0.57 5.43
C THR A 46 11.61 -0.19 4.48
N CYS A 47 10.55 0.39 5.04
CA CYS A 47 9.45 0.97 4.28
C CYS A 47 9.92 2.05 3.30
N TYR A 48 10.97 2.80 3.68
CA TYR A 48 11.61 3.79 2.83
C TYR A 48 12.18 3.20 1.53
N ASP A 49 12.80 2.02 1.59
CA ASP A 49 13.44 1.40 0.41
C ASP A 49 12.45 1.04 -0.71
N VAL A 50 11.17 0.81 -0.37
CA VAL A 50 10.10 0.47 -1.33
C VAL A 50 9.46 1.72 -1.94
N MET A 51 9.63 2.87 -1.29
CA MET A 51 9.03 4.11 -1.76
C MET A 51 9.67 4.55 -3.07
N PRO A 52 8.86 5.01 -4.05
CA PRO A 52 9.43 5.60 -5.26
C PRO A 52 10.15 6.91 -4.90
N LYS A 53 11.18 7.27 -5.68
CA LYS A 53 11.90 8.55 -5.54
C LYS A 53 10.99 9.78 -5.58
N SER A 54 9.87 9.67 -6.29
CA SER A 54 8.80 10.66 -6.30
C SER A 54 7.46 9.93 -6.33
N GLY A 55 6.52 10.43 -5.55
CA GLY A 55 5.17 9.90 -5.43
C GLY A 55 4.18 11.02 -5.15
N LYS A 56 2.89 10.71 -5.35
CA LYS A 56 1.78 11.60 -5.00
C LYS A 56 0.89 10.88 -4.00
N VAL A 57 0.51 11.57 -2.94
CA VAL A 57 -0.52 11.14 -1.98
C VAL A 57 -1.64 12.17 -2.03
N LEU A 58 -2.89 11.68 -2.12
CA LEU A 58 -4.08 12.55 -2.15
C LEU A 58 -4.71 12.58 -0.75
N LEU A 59 -4.93 13.77 -0.22
CA LEU A 59 -5.67 14.01 1.02
C LEU A 59 -7.01 14.68 0.68
N LEU A 60 -8.10 14.14 1.22
CA LEU A 60 -9.46 14.64 1.02
C LEU A 60 -10.08 15.00 2.37
N ASP A 61 -10.73 16.16 2.46
CA ASP A 61 -11.47 16.54 3.66
C ASP A 61 -12.73 15.68 3.80
N THR A 62 -13.03 15.26 5.03
CA THR A 62 -14.30 14.65 5.44
C THR A 62 -15.56 15.35 4.92
N LYS A 63 -15.57 16.68 4.78
CA LYS A 63 -16.73 17.45 4.31
C LYS A 63 -16.93 17.39 2.79
N LEU A 64 -15.99 16.82 2.05
CA LEU A 64 -16.10 16.71 0.60
C LEU A 64 -17.21 15.71 0.23
N SER A 65 -18.02 16.04 -0.78
CA SER A 65 -19.01 15.10 -1.29
C SER A 65 -18.35 13.90 -1.98
N ILE A 66 -18.96 12.72 -1.88
CA ILE A 66 -18.40 11.49 -2.43
C ILE A 66 -18.24 11.57 -3.95
N ARG A 67 -19.20 12.20 -4.64
CA ARG A 67 -19.09 12.46 -6.09
C ARG A 67 -17.77 13.17 -6.40
N LYS A 68 -17.50 14.29 -5.72
CA LYS A 68 -16.27 15.07 -5.93
C LYS A 68 -15.03 14.27 -5.52
N ALA A 69 -15.11 13.52 -4.42
CA ALA A 69 -14.03 12.66 -3.96
C ALA A 69 -13.66 11.60 -5.02
N PHE A 70 -14.65 10.93 -5.60
CA PHE A 70 -14.45 9.95 -6.66
C PHE A 70 -13.87 10.58 -7.93
N PHE A 71 -14.44 11.70 -8.39
CA PHE A 71 -13.89 12.43 -9.54
C PHE A 71 -12.44 12.86 -9.29
N SER A 72 -12.10 13.28 -8.07
CA SER A 72 -10.73 13.65 -7.72
C SER A 72 -9.78 12.47 -7.83
N LEU A 73 -10.19 11.25 -7.44
CA LEU A 73 -9.39 10.03 -7.56
C LEU A 73 -9.11 9.69 -9.04
N VAL A 74 -10.16 9.73 -9.87
CA VAL A 74 -10.07 9.46 -11.32
C VAL A 74 -9.18 10.49 -12.01
N TYR A 75 -9.43 11.78 -11.78
CA TYR A 75 -8.63 12.87 -12.36
C TYR A 75 -7.16 12.78 -11.98
N ASN A 76 -6.88 12.42 -10.73
CA ASN A 76 -5.52 12.28 -10.24
C ASN A 76 -4.86 10.93 -10.58
N ASN A 77 -5.59 10.01 -11.21
CA ASN A 77 -5.20 8.62 -11.49
C ASN A 77 -4.67 7.88 -10.24
N VAL A 78 -5.34 8.08 -9.10
CA VAL A 78 -5.01 7.42 -7.83
C VAL A 78 -6.18 6.54 -7.41
N ARG A 79 -5.87 5.34 -6.92
CA ARG A 79 -6.88 4.34 -6.53
C ARG A 79 -7.31 4.43 -5.05
N ALA A 80 -6.70 5.33 -4.28
CA ALA A 80 -7.07 5.58 -2.89
C ALA A 80 -6.58 6.97 -2.45
N ALA A 81 -7.30 7.55 -1.50
CA ALA A 81 -6.93 8.80 -0.83
C ALA A 81 -7.02 8.64 0.68
N LEU A 82 -6.27 9.49 1.39
CA LEU A 82 -6.41 9.65 2.83
C LEU A 82 -7.55 10.60 3.14
N VAL A 83 -8.36 10.26 4.13
CA VAL A 83 -9.44 11.10 4.62
C VAL A 83 -8.93 11.87 5.83
N TRP A 84 -8.80 13.19 5.64
CA TRP A 84 -8.37 14.13 6.66
C TRP A 84 -9.58 14.79 7.32
N HIS A 85 -9.56 14.85 8.64
CA HIS A 85 -10.57 15.58 9.40
C HIS A 85 -9.96 16.82 10.02
N ALA A 86 -10.44 17.98 9.55
CA ALA A 86 -9.90 19.27 9.95
C ALA A 86 -10.10 19.57 11.44
N ALA A 87 -11.18 19.10 12.06
CA ALA A 87 -11.47 19.42 13.46
C ALA A 87 -10.55 18.68 14.45
N THR A 88 -10.16 17.44 14.13
CA THR A 88 -9.23 16.65 14.96
C THR A 88 -7.78 16.74 14.49
N SER A 89 -7.53 17.46 13.39
CA SER A 89 -6.23 17.51 12.70
C SER A 89 -5.61 16.13 12.52
N SER A 90 -6.42 15.15 12.10
CA SER A 90 -5.99 13.76 12.00
C SER A 90 -6.64 13.04 10.83
N THR A 91 -6.02 11.93 10.43
CA THR A 91 -6.61 11.03 9.42
C THR A 91 -7.56 10.06 10.09
N ILE A 92 -8.78 9.96 9.53
CA ILE A 92 -9.84 9.05 10.02
C ILE A 92 -9.86 7.75 9.24
N GLY A 93 -9.59 7.78 7.94
CA GLY A 93 -9.62 6.59 7.10
C GLY A 93 -8.83 6.71 5.81
N LEU A 94 -8.80 5.59 5.09
CA LEU A 94 -8.56 5.57 3.65
C LEU A 94 -9.91 5.55 2.94
N LEU A 95 -10.01 6.27 1.83
CA LEU A 95 -11.10 6.16 0.86
C LEU A 95 -10.57 5.41 -0.36
N THR A 96 -11.19 4.27 -0.66
CA THR A 96 -10.77 3.37 -1.73
C THR A 96 -11.92 3.09 -2.70
N ILE A 97 -11.60 2.44 -3.82
CA ILE A 97 -12.61 2.01 -4.80
C ILE A 97 -13.60 1.02 -4.17
N SER A 98 -13.16 0.19 -3.22
CA SER A 98 -14.03 -0.74 -2.50
C SER A 98 -15.09 -0.01 -1.66
N ASP A 99 -14.71 1.10 -1.00
CA ASP A 99 -15.68 1.95 -0.29
C ASP A 99 -16.76 2.46 -1.26
N PHE A 100 -16.37 2.86 -2.47
CA PHE A 100 -17.29 3.34 -3.48
C PHE A 100 -18.21 2.23 -4.04
N ILE A 101 -17.68 1.02 -4.25
CA ILE A 101 -18.50 -0.13 -4.67
C ILE A 101 -19.54 -0.45 -3.59
N ASN A 102 -19.13 -0.50 -2.32
CA ASN A 102 -20.04 -0.78 -1.21
C ASN A 102 -21.11 0.30 -1.06
N LEU A 103 -20.74 1.57 -1.26
CA LEU A 103 -21.69 2.68 -1.30
C LEU A 103 -22.73 2.46 -2.41
N LEU A 104 -22.29 2.16 -3.64
CA LEU A 104 -23.20 1.94 -4.75
C LEU A 104 -24.14 0.76 -4.52
N ILE A 105 -23.63 -0.36 -4.00
CA ILE A 105 -24.45 -1.54 -3.66
C ILE A 105 -25.51 -1.16 -2.62
N LYS A 106 -25.12 -0.49 -1.52
CA LYS A 106 -26.04 -0.10 -0.46
C LYS A 106 -27.14 0.86 -0.96
N PHE A 107 -26.77 1.83 -1.79
CA PHE A 107 -27.73 2.77 -2.38
C PHE A 107 -28.66 2.09 -3.39
N TYR A 108 -28.18 1.10 -4.13
CA TYR A 108 -28.97 0.33 -5.09
C TYR A 108 -29.98 -0.60 -4.39
N ASP A 109 -29.52 -1.37 -3.39
CA ASP A 109 -30.36 -2.33 -2.66
C ASP A 109 -31.46 -1.66 -1.83
N ALA A 110 -31.18 -0.47 -1.29
CA ALA A 110 -32.15 0.26 -0.48
C ALA A 110 -33.38 0.72 -1.30
N LYS A 111 -33.37 0.69 -2.64
CA LYS A 111 -34.43 1.24 -3.53
C LYS A 111 -34.85 2.70 -3.23
N CYS A 112 -34.20 3.40 -2.31
CA CYS A 112 -34.81 4.52 -1.59
C CYS A 112 -34.11 5.88 -1.73
N LYS A 113 -33.15 6.07 -2.63
CA LYS A 113 -32.53 7.39 -2.80
C LYS A 113 -32.36 7.71 -4.28
N SER A 114 -32.82 8.88 -4.72
CA SER A 114 -32.55 9.37 -6.06
C SER A 114 -31.04 9.53 -6.24
N MET A 115 -30.55 9.42 -7.47
CA MET A 115 -29.13 9.62 -7.81
C MET A 115 -28.61 10.94 -7.22
N GLU A 116 -29.46 11.97 -7.14
CA GLU A 116 -29.15 13.30 -6.59
C GLU A 116 -28.73 13.24 -5.11
N THR A 117 -29.32 12.34 -4.32
CA THR A 117 -28.97 12.18 -2.89
C THR A 117 -27.54 11.65 -2.72
N LEU A 118 -27.08 10.78 -3.63
CA LEU A 118 -25.72 10.26 -3.62
C LEU A 118 -24.70 11.37 -3.98
N GLU A 119 -25.10 12.36 -4.78
CA GLU A 119 -24.21 13.46 -5.15
C GLU A 119 -23.92 14.42 -4.00
N THR A 120 -24.88 14.59 -3.10
CA THR A 120 -24.77 15.44 -1.90
C THR A 120 -24.12 14.72 -0.72
N PHE A 121 -24.17 13.39 -0.70
CA PHE A 121 -23.66 12.58 0.40
C PHE A 121 -22.15 12.81 0.61
N SER A 122 -21.74 13.09 1.85
CA SER A 122 -20.38 13.42 2.24
C SER A 122 -19.56 12.20 2.63
N ILE A 123 -18.23 12.33 2.60
CA ILE A 123 -17.33 11.27 3.06
C ILE A 123 -17.56 10.96 4.55
N LEU A 124 -17.84 11.99 5.36
CA LEU A 124 -18.08 11.83 6.79
C LEU A 124 -19.29 10.93 7.06
N GLU A 125 -20.44 11.26 6.46
CA GLU A 125 -21.68 10.49 6.63
C GLU A 125 -21.49 9.03 6.20
N TRP A 126 -20.76 8.80 5.10
CA TRP A 126 -20.43 7.44 4.66
C TRP A 126 -19.56 6.68 5.66
N LYS A 127 -18.55 7.35 6.24
CA LYS A 127 -17.68 6.71 7.24
C LYS A 127 -18.43 6.43 8.53
N GLU A 128 -19.36 7.28 8.95
CA GLU A 128 -20.20 7.05 10.12
C GLU A 128 -21.14 5.86 9.92
N GLU A 129 -21.78 5.76 8.75
CA GLU A 129 -22.60 4.59 8.40
C GLU A 129 -21.79 3.29 8.39
N LEU A 130 -20.57 3.32 7.83
CA LEU A 130 -19.69 2.14 7.85
C LEU A 130 -19.21 1.78 9.25
N GLN A 131 -19.01 2.76 10.15
CA GLN A 131 -18.59 2.51 11.53
C GLN A 131 -19.70 1.93 12.40
N GLN A 132 -20.96 2.17 12.06
CA GLN A 132 -22.09 1.50 12.72
C GLN A 132 -22.13 0.00 12.36
N ASP A 133 -21.79 -0.36 11.12
CA ASP A 133 -21.74 -1.75 10.66
C ASP A 133 -20.41 -2.46 11.00
N GLN A 134 -19.30 -1.72 11.17
CA GLN A 134 -17.97 -2.26 11.42
C GLN A 134 -17.32 -1.56 12.62
N SER A 135 -17.02 -2.34 13.67
CA SER A 135 -16.33 -1.87 14.88
C SER A 135 -15.16 -0.92 14.54
N ALA A 136 -15.24 0.32 15.02
CA ALA A 136 -14.40 1.46 14.66
C ALA A 136 -12.91 1.10 14.64
N THR A 137 -12.39 0.74 13.46
CA THR A 137 -11.00 0.30 13.34
C THR A 137 -10.14 1.53 13.10
N LYS A 138 -9.39 1.95 14.13
CA LYS A 138 -8.39 3.02 14.04
C LYS A 138 -7.44 2.75 12.88
N ILE A 139 -7.15 3.77 12.04
CA ILE A 139 -6.15 3.62 10.97
C ILE A 139 -4.81 3.24 11.58
N ILE A 140 -4.21 2.23 10.98
CA ILE A 140 -2.84 1.84 11.27
C ILE A 140 -1.94 2.47 10.22
N HIS A 141 -0.88 3.11 10.70
CA HIS A 141 0.17 3.72 9.90
C HIS A 141 1.52 3.11 10.30
N LEU A 142 2.52 3.29 9.45
CA LEU A 142 3.90 2.87 9.70
C LEU A 142 4.86 4.04 9.49
N SER A 143 6.05 3.90 10.06
CA SER A 143 7.17 4.84 9.89
C SER A 143 7.99 4.47 8.64
N PRO A 144 8.68 5.42 7.99
CA PRO A 144 9.64 5.10 6.93
C PRO A 144 10.74 4.10 7.37
N GLU A 145 11.13 4.15 8.64
CA GLU A 145 12.18 3.33 9.25
C GLU A 145 11.69 1.95 9.68
N ASP A 146 10.36 1.71 9.68
CA ASP A 146 9.81 0.40 10.00
C ASP A 146 10.23 -0.64 8.94
N SER A 147 10.50 -1.87 9.38
CA SER A 147 10.85 -2.96 8.47
C SER A 147 9.69 -3.33 7.54
N LEU A 148 10.01 -3.76 6.31
CA LEU A 148 9.00 -4.27 5.38
C LEU A 148 8.31 -5.51 5.92
N TYR A 149 9.00 -6.32 6.74
CA TYR A 149 8.40 -7.46 7.42
C TYR A 149 7.24 -7.04 8.33
N LYS A 150 7.44 -5.99 9.15
CA LYS A 150 6.37 -5.40 9.96
C LYS A 150 5.22 -4.89 9.08
N ALA A 151 5.54 -4.28 7.94
CA ALA A 151 4.52 -3.83 6.99
C ALA A 151 3.69 -4.99 6.46
N ILE A 152 4.32 -6.05 5.94
CA ILE A 152 3.64 -7.25 5.40
C ILE A 152 2.74 -7.88 6.46
N LEU A 153 3.25 -8.11 7.67
CA LEU A 153 2.46 -8.67 8.77
C LEU A 153 1.25 -7.79 9.10
N THR A 154 1.43 -6.47 9.14
CA THR A 154 0.33 -5.54 9.40
C THR A 154 -0.73 -5.61 8.32
N ILE A 155 -0.32 -5.68 7.04
CA ILE A 155 -1.23 -5.77 5.89
C ILE A 155 -2.05 -7.07 5.96
N ILE A 156 -1.40 -8.21 6.25
CA ILE A 156 -2.05 -9.53 6.36
C ILE A 156 -3.00 -9.57 7.56
N ASN A 157 -2.52 -9.22 8.75
CA ASN A 157 -3.30 -9.31 9.99
C ASN A 157 -4.53 -8.40 9.99
N ARG A 158 -4.43 -7.24 9.32
CA ARG A 158 -5.52 -6.26 9.23
C ARG A 158 -6.37 -6.43 7.98
N LYS A 159 -6.00 -7.35 7.08
CA LYS A 159 -6.68 -7.59 5.80
C LYS A 159 -6.89 -6.31 4.99
N VAL A 160 -5.93 -5.39 5.06
CA VAL A 160 -5.95 -4.15 4.29
C VAL A 160 -5.13 -4.32 3.01
N HIS A 161 -5.42 -3.54 1.98
CA HIS A 161 -4.61 -3.55 0.75
C HIS A 161 -3.57 -2.43 0.71
N ARG A 162 -3.69 -1.45 1.61
CA ARG A 162 -2.91 -0.21 1.61
C ARG A 162 -2.63 0.22 3.04
N ILE A 163 -1.40 0.63 3.31
CA ILE A 163 -1.02 1.22 4.60
C ILE A 163 -0.33 2.57 4.35
N PRO A 164 -0.76 3.65 5.03
CA PRO A 164 -0.06 4.92 4.98
C PRO A 164 1.25 4.89 5.76
N ILE A 165 2.26 5.49 5.15
CA ILE A 165 3.54 5.78 5.76
C ILE A 165 3.54 7.25 6.16
N ILE A 166 3.75 7.49 7.44
CA ILE A 166 3.75 8.82 8.06
C ILE A 166 5.11 9.00 8.71
N ASP A 167 5.80 10.08 8.38
CA ASP A 167 7.04 10.43 9.06
C ASP A 167 6.72 10.86 10.51
N PRO A 168 7.29 10.20 11.53
CA PRO A 168 7.01 10.50 12.92
C PRO A 168 7.48 11.89 13.35
N VAL A 169 8.49 12.47 12.66
CA VAL A 169 9.09 13.76 12.97
C VAL A 169 8.30 14.90 12.33
N THR A 170 8.16 14.88 11.00
CA THR A 170 7.46 15.97 10.26
C THR A 170 5.94 15.85 10.31
N LYS A 171 5.42 14.65 10.59
CA LYS A 171 3.99 14.27 10.45
C LYS A 171 3.48 14.31 9.02
N ASP A 172 4.37 14.33 8.04
CA ASP A 172 3.99 14.30 6.63
C ASP A 172 3.59 12.90 6.16
N TYR A 173 2.65 12.88 5.21
CA TYR A 173 2.19 11.66 4.55
C TYR A 173 3.11 11.32 3.38
N CYS A 174 4.04 10.41 3.61
CA CYS A 174 5.10 10.13 2.64
C CYS A 174 4.62 9.21 1.50
N TYR A 175 3.91 8.12 1.80
CA TYR A 175 3.47 7.14 0.78
C TYR A 175 2.34 6.21 1.24
N LEU A 176 1.72 5.50 0.30
CA LEU A 176 0.81 4.37 0.56
C LEU A 176 1.45 3.06 0.09
N ILE A 177 1.89 2.22 1.01
CA ILE A 177 2.46 0.89 0.69
C ILE A 177 1.35 -0.07 0.28
N THR A 178 1.64 -0.94 -0.69
CA THR A 178 0.72 -1.96 -1.22
C THR A 178 1.43 -3.30 -1.42
N HIS A 179 0.68 -4.39 -1.39
CA HIS A 179 1.16 -5.74 -1.76
C HIS A 179 1.94 -5.74 -3.08
N LYS A 180 1.38 -5.11 -4.12
CA LYS A 180 1.99 -5.04 -5.45
C LYS A 180 3.38 -4.40 -5.43
N ARG A 181 3.58 -3.35 -4.63
CA ARG A 181 4.87 -2.66 -4.53
C ARG A 181 5.91 -3.48 -3.80
N ILE A 182 5.52 -4.13 -2.70
CA ILE A 182 6.39 -5.02 -1.93
C ILE A 182 6.84 -6.20 -2.79
N LEU A 183 5.91 -6.85 -3.51
CA LEU A 183 6.23 -7.95 -4.41
C LEU A 183 7.12 -7.49 -5.57
N LYS A 184 6.84 -6.32 -6.16
CA LYS A 184 7.72 -5.75 -7.19
C LYS A 184 9.12 -5.47 -6.66
N PHE A 185 9.23 -5.00 -5.42
CA PHE A 185 10.52 -4.78 -4.77
C PHE A 185 11.28 -6.10 -4.61
N LEU A 186 10.65 -7.15 -4.07
CA LEU A 186 11.27 -8.49 -3.99
C LEU A 186 11.72 -8.98 -5.37
N TYR A 187 10.88 -8.83 -6.39
CA TYR A 187 11.19 -9.25 -7.76
C TYR A 187 12.45 -8.56 -8.33
N LEU A 188 12.73 -7.31 -7.96
CA LEU A 188 13.94 -6.61 -8.40
C LEU A 188 15.23 -7.22 -7.83
N TYR A 189 15.16 -7.91 -6.69
CA TYR A 189 16.31 -8.52 -6.02
C TYR A 189 16.32 -10.05 -6.11
N ILE A 190 15.36 -10.65 -6.82
CA ILE A 190 15.19 -12.11 -6.81
C ILE A 190 16.39 -12.87 -7.39
N TYR A 191 17.11 -12.27 -8.35
CA TYR A 191 18.33 -12.83 -8.93
C TYR A 191 19.58 -12.61 -8.06
N ASP A 192 19.54 -11.62 -7.16
CA ASP A 192 20.64 -11.31 -6.24
C ASP A 192 20.55 -12.16 -4.94
N LEU A 193 19.41 -12.82 -4.70
CA LEU A 193 19.13 -13.63 -3.52
C LEU A 193 19.28 -15.13 -3.82
N PRO A 194 19.75 -15.95 -2.87
CA PRO A 194 19.70 -17.39 -3.03
C PRO A 194 18.24 -17.86 -3.13
N GLN A 195 17.98 -18.81 -4.02
CA GLN A 195 16.62 -19.27 -4.28
C GLN A 195 16.17 -20.27 -3.20
N PRO A 196 15.01 -20.03 -2.56
CA PRO A 196 14.44 -20.96 -1.60
C PRO A 196 13.93 -22.22 -2.32
N THR A 197 13.86 -23.33 -1.59
CA THR A 197 13.45 -24.63 -2.16
C THR A 197 12.03 -24.62 -2.71
N PHE A 198 11.14 -23.82 -2.10
CA PHE A 198 9.73 -23.75 -2.48
C PHE A 198 9.47 -23.05 -3.81
N ILE A 199 10.43 -22.31 -4.40
CA ILE A 199 10.21 -21.61 -5.67
C ILE A 199 10.01 -22.58 -6.85
N HIS A 200 10.52 -23.82 -6.71
CA HIS A 200 10.42 -24.86 -7.73
C HIS A 200 9.17 -25.75 -7.57
N LYS A 201 8.39 -25.54 -6.51
CA LYS A 201 7.16 -26.29 -6.23
C LYS A 201 5.97 -25.71 -7.00
N THR A 202 4.98 -26.54 -7.28
CA THR A 202 3.74 -26.09 -7.94
C THR A 202 2.85 -25.30 -6.98
N LEU A 203 1.92 -24.49 -7.52
CA LEU A 203 0.96 -23.74 -6.69
C LEU A 203 0.08 -24.66 -5.85
N ASP A 204 -0.25 -25.84 -6.38
CA ASP A 204 -1.05 -26.87 -5.70
C ASP A 204 -0.30 -27.46 -4.51
N GLU A 205 0.98 -27.83 -4.69
CA GLU A 205 1.84 -28.31 -3.59
C GLU A 205 1.99 -27.28 -2.47
N LEU A 206 2.05 -26.00 -2.83
CA LEU A 206 2.19 -24.89 -1.88
C LEU A 206 0.86 -24.44 -1.27
N LYS A 207 -0.27 -24.91 -1.82
CA LYS A 207 -1.63 -24.49 -1.44
C LYS A 207 -1.79 -22.96 -1.45
N ILE A 208 -1.19 -22.29 -2.44
CA ILE A 208 -1.24 -20.84 -2.57
C ILE A 208 -2.43 -20.45 -3.45
N GLY A 209 -3.47 -19.91 -2.82
CA GLY A 209 -4.66 -19.43 -3.50
C GLY A 209 -5.93 -19.86 -2.79
N THR A 210 -7.06 -19.41 -3.31
CA THR A 210 -8.38 -19.88 -2.89
C THR A 210 -8.93 -20.75 -4.01
N TYR A 211 -9.04 -22.05 -3.77
CA TYR A 211 -9.50 -23.04 -4.74
C TYR A 211 -11.00 -23.35 -4.62
N ASP A 212 -11.60 -23.04 -3.47
CA ASP A 212 -13.01 -23.30 -3.16
C ASP A 212 -13.84 -22.00 -3.11
N GLY A 213 -15.11 -22.05 -3.53
CA GLY A 213 -16.03 -20.92 -3.44
C GLY A 213 -15.87 -19.83 -4.52
N LEU A 214 -15.19 -20.15 -5.63
CA LEU A 214 -15.06 -19.24 -6.77
C LEU A 214 -16.36 -19.23 -7.60
N ILE A 215 -17.03 -18.08 -7.66
CA ILE A 215 -18.09 -17.84 -8.66
C ILE A 215 -17.38 -17.51 -9.98
N MET A 216 -17.29 -18.50 -10.86
CA MET A 216 -16.74 -18.32 -12.19
C MET A 216 -17.73 -17.54 -13.06
N PHE A 217 -17.57 -16.21 -13.11
CA PHE A 217 -18.22 -15.39 -14.13
C PHE A 217 -17.51 -15.62 -15.47
N CYS A 218 -17.93 -16.64 -16.20
CA CYS A 218 -17.56 -16.80 -17.60
C CYS A 218 -18.35 -15.77 -18.41
N LEU A 219 -17.73 -14.64 -18.74
CA LEU A 219 -18.22 -13.77 -19.82
C LEU A 219 -17.94 -14.50 -21.14
N VAL A 220 -18.76 -15.51 -21.45
CA VAL A 220 -18.85 -16.03 -22.82
C VAL A 220 -19.48 -14.91 -23.64
N SER A 221 -18.67 -14.21 -24.41
CA SER A 221 -19.18 -13.38 -25.50
C SER A 221 -19.97 -14.30 -26.43
N LEU A 222 -21.30 -14.18 -26.40
CA LEU A 222 -22.16 -14.66 -27.47
C LEU A 222 -21.83 -13.82 -28.71
N THR A 223 -21.02 -14.40 -29.60
CA THR A 223 -20.96 -14.04 -31.02
C THR A 223 -21.50 -15.20 -31.82
#